data_AF-A0AAV3NIL8-F1
#
_entry.id   AF-A0AAV3NIL8-F1
#
_cell.length_a   1.000
_cell.length_b   1.000
_cell.length_c   1.000
_cell.angle_alpha   90.00
_cell.angle_beta   90.00
_cell.angle_gamma   90.00
#
_symmetry.space_group_name_H-M   'P 1'
#
loop_
_entity.id
_entity.type
_entity.pdbx_description
1 polymer ?
#
loop_
_entity_poly.entity_id
_entity_poly.type
_entity_poly.pdbx_seq_one_letter_code
_entity_poly.pdbx_strand_id
1 'polypeptide(L)'
;MLTEFFSTNYMDKEAKKLNLLYKEFPRYYVWDDSIRTWTQRKKGICLGRLCTVNPIENERYYLRVLLNNVCGSTSFEYLLTVNGHCCKSFQEAAHKRGLLHNDDDIE
;
A
#
# COMPACT_ATOMS: atom_id res chain seq x y z
N MET A 1 6.27 -8.17 5.93
CA MET A 1 5.37 -8.96 5.04
C MET A 1 4.11 -8.15 4.73
N LEU A 2 3.52 -8.25 3.54
CA LEU A 2 2.35 -7.43 3.13
C LEU A 2 1.06 -7.78 3.91
N THR A 3 0.79 -9.08 4.10
CA THR A 3 -0.35 -9.53 4.90
C THR A 3 -0.28 -9.04 6.33
N GLU A 4 0.91 -9.03 6.93
CA GLU A 4 1.12 -8.47 8.27
C GLU A 4 0.97 -6.96 8.33
N PHE A 5 1.27 -6.23 7.25
CA PHE A 5 0.97 -4.80 7.18
C PHE A 5 -0.55 -4.55 7.26
N PHE A 6 -1.34 -5.36 6.55
CA PHE A 6 -2.80 -5.32 6.66
C PHE A 6 -3.29 -5.65 8.08
N SER A 7 -2.78 -6.73 8.68
CA SER A 7 -3.08 -7.09 10.07
C SER A 7 -2.74 -5.96 11.04
N THR A 8 -1.57 -5.32 10.87
CA THR A 8 -1.11 -4.24 11.75
C THR A 8 -2.00 -3.01 11.62
N ASN A 9 -2.37 -2.59 10.40
CA ASN A 9 -3.33 -1.51 10.18
C ASN A 9 -4.71 -1.83 10.75
N TYR A 10 -5.08 -3.10 10.84
CA TYR A 10 -6.35 -3.53 11.42
C TYR A 10 -6.32 -3.63 12.95
N MET A 11 -5.20 -3.99 13.56
CA MET A 11 -5.12 -4.28 15.00
C MET A 11 -4.52 -3.13 15.82
N ASP A 12 -3.48 -2.48 15.31
CA ASP A 12 -2.71 -1.47 16.02
C ASP A 12 -3.39 -0.10 15.96
N LYS A 13 -3.65 0.50 17.13
CA LYS A 13 -4.31 1.81 17.25
C LYS A 13 -3.46 2.96 16.71
N GLU A 14 -2.15 2.90 16.89
CA GLU A 14 -1.24 3.90 16.36
C GLU A 14 -1.11 3.76 14.85
N ALA A 15 -1.08 2.54 14.30
CA ALA A 15 -1.08 2.34 12.85
C ALA A 15 -2.33 2.95 12.20
N LYS A 16 -3.51 2.73 12.79
CA LYS A 16 -4.77 3.36 12.36
C LYS A 16 -4.72 4.88 12.42
N LYS A 17 -4.17 5.42 13.49
CA LYS A 17 -4.06 6.87 13.70
C LYS A 17 -3.09 7.52 12.72
N LEU A 18 -1.95 6.86 12.45
CA LEU A 18 -0.93 7.36 11.54
C LEU A 18 -1.37 7.28 10.07
N ASN A 19 -2.28 6.36 9.74
CA ASN A 19 -2.88 6.20 8.41
C ASN A 19 -1.82 6.25 7.28
N LEU A 20 -0.82 5.38 7.38
CA LEU A 20 0.39 5.42 6.54
C LEU A 20 0.20 4.72 5.20
N LEU A 21 0.94 5.17 4.20
CA LEU A 21 1.18 4.42 2.97
C LEU A 21 2.13 3.25 3.23
N TYR A 22 2.07 2.21 2.38
CA TYR A 22 2.98 1.08 2.51
C TYR A 22 4.46 1.51 2.42
N LYS A 23 4.78 2.50 1.56
CA LYS A 23 6.14 3.06 1.41
C LYS A 23 6.64 3.84 2.63
N GLU A 24 5.71 4.34 3.45
CA GLU A 24 6.02 5.11 4.67
C GLU A 24 6.08 4.20 5.90
N PHE A 25 5.45 3.04 5.84
CA PHE A 25 5.37 2.09 6.95
C PHE A 25 6.73 1.76 7.58
N PRO A 26 7.81 1.49 6.81
CA PRO A 26 9.13 1.20 7.37
C PRO A 26 9.75 2.38 8.15
N ARG A 27 9.24 3.60 7.98
CA ARG A 27 9.67 4.77 8.78
C ARG A 27 9.20 4.66 10.22
N TYR A 28 8.06 4.04 10.46
CA TYR A 28 7.42 3.94 11.79
C TYR A 28 7.43 2.52 12.36
N TYR A 29 7.53 1.51 11.52
CA TYR A 29 7.52 0.10 11.92
C TYR A 29 8.75 -0.63 11.39
N VAL A 30 9.15 -1.68 12.09
CA VAL A 30 10.25 -2.60 11.72
C VAL A 30 9.70 -4.01 11.67
N TRP A 31 10.12 -4.77 10.66
CA TRP A 31 9.82 -6.20 10.61
C TRP A 31 10.64 -6.92 11.67
N ASP A 32 9.96 -7.58 12.60
CA ASP A 32 10.56 -8.51 13.55
C ASP A 32 10.41 -9.93 12.99
N ASP A 33 11.52 -10.51 12.54
CA ASP A 33 11.52 -11.83 11.93
C ASP A 33 11.27 -12.95 12.94
N SER A 34 11.61 -12.72 14.22
CA SER A 34 11.46 -13.73 15.28
C SER A 34 9.99 -14.06 15.57
N ILE A 35 9.14 -13.03 15.54
CA ILE A 35 7.69 -13.14 15.76
C ILE A 35 6.87 -12.93 14.48
N ARG A 36 7.56 -12.73 13.35
CA ARG A 36 6.98 -12.49 12.01
C ARG A 36 5.90 -11.41 12.01
N THR A 37 6.17 -10.28 12.66
CA THR A 37 5.21 -9.16 12.71
C THR A 37 5.89 -7.80 12.57
N TRP A 38 5.09 -6.76 12.39
CA TRP A 38 5.57 -5.37 12.41
C TRP A 38 5.51 -4.82 13.82
N THR A 39 6.64 -4.34 14.32
CA THR A 39 6.73 -3.69 15.63
C THR A 39 7.04 -2.21 15.48
N GLN A 40 6.55 -1.38 16.40
CA GLN A 40 6.82 0.04 16.37
C GLN A 40 8.32 0.31 16.49
N ARG A 41 8.84 1.13 15.58
CA ARG A 41 10.24 1.53 15.53
C ARG A 41 10.55 2.41 16.73
N LYS A 42 11.52 1.98 17.54
CA LYS A 42 12.00 2.76 18.71
C LYS A 42 13.14 3.73 18.38
N LYS A 43 13.97 3.43 17.35
CA LYS A 43 15.16 4.21 16.97
C LYS A 43 15.45 4.15 15.45
N GLY A 44 16.11 5.19 14.94
CA GLY A 44 16.57 5.32 13.55
C GLY A 44 15.59 6.00 12.60
N ILE A 45 16.10 6.65 11.54
CA ILE A 45 15.31 7.25 10.46
C ILE A 45 15.46 6.38 9.23
N CYS A 46 14.33 5.95 8.65
CA CYS A 46 14.31 5.32 7.34
C CYS A 46 13.79 6.32 6.32
N LEU A 47 14.66 6.80 5.43
CA LEU A 47 14.27 7.52 4.22
C LEU A 47 13.93 6.45 3.19
N GLY A 48 12.63 6.26 2.92
CA GLY A 48 12.14 5.17 2.07
C GLY A 48 12.79 5.17 0.69
N ARG A 49 13.24 4.00 0.22
CA ARG A 49 13.65 3.85 -1.19
C ARG A 49 12.39 3.68 -2.03
N LEU A 50 12.20 4.54 -3.03
CA LEU A 50 11.21 4.31 -4.06
C LEU A 50 11.67 3.11 -4.89
N CYS A 51 10.99 1.97 -4.75
CA CYS A 51 11.19 0.86 -5.68
C CYS A 51 10.57 1.28 -7.02
N THR A 52 11.41 1.50 -8.03
CA THR A 52 10.94 1.58 -9.41
C THR A 52 10.33 0.23 -9.78
N VAL A 53 9.13 0.25 -10.35
CA VAL A 53 8.39 -0.94 -10.71
C VAL A 53 8.32 -0.99 -12.22
N ASN A 54 8.62 -2.15 -12.81
CA ASN A 54 8.47 -2.35 -14.23
C ASN A 54 6.98 -2.61 -14.57
N PRO A 55 6.36 -1.84 -15.48
CA PRO A 55 4.96 -2.04 -15.87
C PRO A 55 4.66 -3.39 -16.54
N ILE A 56 5.68 -4.17 -16.92
CA ILE A 56 5.52 -5.53 -17.48
C ILE A 56 4.85 -6.50 -16.47
N GLU A 57 4.87 -6.19 -15.17
CA GLU A 57 4.28 -7.03 -14.11
C GLU A 57 2.76 -6.85 -13.90
N ASN A 58 1.96 -6.62 -14.97
CA ASN A 58 0.47 -6.55 -14.97
C ASN A 58 -0.17 -6.17 -13.60
N GLU A 59 -0.85 -7.12 -12.94
CA GLU A 59 -1.56 -6.92 -11.67
C GLU A 59 -0.65 -6.55 -10.49
N ARG A 60 0.62 -6.99 -10.50
CA ARG A 60 1.58 -6.67 -9.43
C ARG A 60 2.08 -5.23 -9.53
N TYR A 61 2.19 -4.69 -10.74
CA TYR A 61 2.43 -3.27 -10.95
C TYR A 61 1.29 -2.44 -10.32
N TYR A 62 0.04 -2.75 -10.67
CA TYR A 62 -1.12 -2.03 -10.15
C TYR A 62 -1.30 -2.18 -8.64
N LEU A 63 -1.04 -3.36 -8.08
CA LEU A 63 -1.02 -3.57 -6.63
C LEU A 63 -0.01 -2.63 -5.94
N ARG A 64 1.20 -2.47 -6.51
CA ARG A 64 2.21 -1.55 -5.96
C ARG A 64 1.79 -0.09 -6.09
N VAL A 65 1.17 0.29 -7.21
CA VAL A 65 0.60 1.64 -7.39
C VAL A 65 -0.43 1.91 -6.30
N LEU A 66 -1.35 0.97 -6.04
CA LEU A 66 -2.34 1.10 -4.97
C LEU A 66 -1.68 1.21 -3.59
N LEU A 67 -0.74 0.32 -3.25
CA LEU A 67 -0.03 0.36 -1.96
C LEU A 67 0.75 1.66 -1.72
N ASN A 68 1.20 2.31 -2.78
CA ASN A 68 1.95 3.57 -2.72
C ASN A 68 1.06 4.81 -2.63
N ASN A 69 -0.26 4.67 -2.84
CA ASN A 69 -1.20 5.79 -2.90
C ASN A 69 -2.43 5.61 -1.99
N VAL A 70 -2.70 4.41 -1.47
CA VAL A 70 -3.82 4.11 -0.58
C VAL A 70 -3.28 3.91 0.84
N CYS A 71 -3.64 4.84 1.73
CA CYS A 71 -3.27 4.80 3.13
C CYS A 71 -4.08 3.75 3.92
N GLY A 72 -3.43 3.17 4.95
CA GLY A 72 -4.12 2.41 6.00
C GLY A 72 -4.85 1.17 5.51
N SER A 73 -4.46 0.60 4.37
CA SER A 73 -5.15 -0.55 3.80
C SER A 73 -5.09 -1.75 4.74
N THR A 74 -6.23 -2.40 4.95
CA THR A 74 -6.42 -3.53 5.88
C THR A 74 -6.66 -4.86 5.17
N SER A 75 -6.80 -4.87 3.85
CA SER A 75 -6.93 -6.08 3.04
C SER A 75 -6.72 -5.77 1.55
N PHE A 76 -6.62 -6.81 0.72
CA PHE A 76 -6.66 -6.64 -0.74
C PHE A 76 -8.01 -6.11 -1.22
N GLU A 77 -9.10 -6.53 -0.59
CA GLU A 77 -10.45 -6.04 -0.89
C GLU A 77 -10.57 -4.53 -0.61
N TYR A 78 -9.92 -4.04 0.45
CA TYR A 78 -9.85 -2.61 0.74
C TYR A 78 -9.15 -1.84 -0.38
N LEU A 79 -8.07 -2.39 -0.94
CA LEU A 79 -7.37 -1.78 -2.08
C LEU A 79 -8.25 -1.77 -3.35
N LEU A 80 -9.04 -2.82 -3.56
CA LEU A 80 -9.98 -2.96 -4.68
C LEU A 80 -11.26 -2.12 -4.51
N THR A 81 -11.60 -1.72 -3.28
CA THR A 81 -12.83 -0.96 -3.00
C THR A 81 -12.63 0.52 -3.22
N VAL A 82 -13.22 1.06 -4.29
CA VAL A 82 -13.19 2.49 -4.64
C VAL A 82 -14.60 3.05 -4.49
N ASN A 83 -14.78 4.08 -3.65
CA ASN A 83 -16.08 4.72 -3.39
C ASN A 83 -17.20 3.72 -3.08
N GLY A 84 -16.93 2.73 -2.22
CA GLY A 84 -17.89 1.68 -1.82
C GLY A 84 -18.10 0.56 -2.85
N HIS A 85 -17.43 0.59 -4.00
CA HIS A 85 -17.55 -0.43 -5.04
C HIS A 85 -16.27 -1.27 -5.13
N CYS A 86 -16.39 -2.59 -4.98
CA CYS A 86 -15.29 -3.53 -5.14
C CYS A 86 -14.99 -3.77 -6.63
N CYS A 87 -13.76 -3.49 -7.05
CA CYS A 87 -13.27 -3.70 -8.42
C CYS A 87 -12.83 -5.15 -8.63
N LYS A 88 -12.81 -5.61 -9.89
CA LYS A 88 -12.42 -6.99 -10.24
C LYS A 88 -10.91 -7.19 -10.33
N SER A 89 -10.15 -6.13 -10.56
CA SER A 89 -8.69 -6.16 -10.69
C SER A 89 -8.04 -4.94 -10.03
N PHE A 90 -6.74 -5.06 -9.72
CA PHE A 90 -5.97 -3.93 -9.20
C PHE A 90 -5.81 -2.85 -10.26
N GLN A 91 -5.75 -3.22 -11.56
CA GLN A 91 -5.79 -2.26 -12.66
C GLN A 91 -7.04 -1.39 -12.63
N GLU A 92 -8.21 -2.01 -12.54
CA GLU A 92 -9.49 -1.30 -12.52
C GLU A 92 -9.58 -0.36 -11.31
N ALA A 93 -9.13 -0.83 -10.14
CA ALA A 93 -9.08 -0.02 -8.93
C ALA A 93 -8.11 1.17 -9.07
N ALA A 94 -6.92 0.96 -9.65
CA ALA A 94 -5.95 2.02 -9.88
C ALA A 94 -6.47 3.06 -10.88
N HIS A 95 -7.12 2.62 -11.96
CA HIS A 95 -7.74 3.48 -12.95
C HIS A 95 -8.89 4.31 -12.34
N LYS A 96 -9.82 3.68 -11.61
CA LYS A 96 -10.92 4.39 -10.93
C LYS A 96 -10.44 5.40 -9.88
N ARG A 97 -9.23 5.21 -9.34
CA ARG A 97 -8.58 6.15 -8.43
C ARG A 97 -7.79 7.26 -9.12
N GLY A 98 -7.72 7.27 -10.46
CA GLY A 98 -6.93 8.24 -11.22
C GLY A 98 -5.43 8.11 -10.96
N LEU A 99 -4.94 6.92 -10.60
CA LEU A 99 -3.53 6.67 -10.30
C LEU A 99 -2.70 6.26 -11.52
N LEU A 100 -3.38 6.05 -12.65
CA LEU A 100 -2.77 5.74 -13.94
C LEU A 100 -2.76 7.02 -14.76
N HIS A 101 -1.65 7.25 -15.47
CA HIS A 101 -1.63 8.29 -16.50
C HIS A 101 -2.53 7.80 -17.63
N ASN A 102 -3.58 8.56 -17.94
CA ASN A 102 -4.33 8.30 -19.16
C ASN A 102 -3.47 8.83 -20.31
N ASP A 103 -2.98 7.96 -21.17
CA ASP A 103 -2.37 8.34 -22.45
C ASP A 103 -3.45 8.78 -23.47
N ASP A 104 -4.53 9.43 -23.01
CA ASP A 104 -5.64 9.95 -23.82
C ASP A 104 -5.69 11.48 -23.85
N ASP A 105 -4.62 12.17 -23.42
CA ASP A 105 -4.37 13.57 -23.76
C ASP A 105 -3.42 13.63 -24.98
N ILE A 106 -3.91 13.20 -26.14
CA ILE A 106 -3.41 13.70 -27.43
C ILE A 106 -4.52 14.58 -28.00
N GLU A 107 -4.25 15.88 -27.92
CA GLU A 107 -4.96 17.01 -28.54
C GLU A 107 -5.25 16.81 -30.03
#